data_AF-L0R8Q0-F1
#
_entry.id   AF-L0R8Q0-F1
#
_cell.length_a   1.000
_cell.length_b   1.000
_cell.length_c   1.000
_cell.angle_alpha   90.00
_cell.angle_beta   90.00
_cell.angle_gamma   90.00
#
_symmetry.space_group_name_H-M   'P 1'
#
loop_
_entity.id
_entity.type
_entity.pdbx_description
1 polymer ?
#
loop_
_entity_poly.entity_id
_entity_poly.type
_entity_poly.pdbx_seq_one_letter_code
_entity_poly.pdbx_strand_id
1 'polypeptide(L)' 'MSRDELQTALGLKDRKSFRELYLKPALGEGLVEMTLPDKPNSRNQKYRLTEKGQLAVYN' A
#
# COMPACT_ATOMS: atom_id res chain seq x y z
N MET A 1 7.66 0.48 1.30
CA MET A 1 7.38 1.08 2.63
C MET A 1 6.43 0.18 3.41
N SER A 2 6.48 0.20 4.75
CA SER A 2 5.48 -0.43 5.60
C SER A 2 4.15 0.30 5.51
N ARG A 3 3.08 -0.31 6.05
CA ARG A 3 1.75 0.33 6.14
C ARG A 3 1.80 1.63 6.94
N ASP A 4 2.49 1.64 8.08
CA ASP A 4 2.62 2.82 8.93
C ASP A 4 3.45 3.93 8.26
N GLU A 5 4.51 3.57 7.54
CA GLU A 5 5.31 4.52 6.75
C GLU A 5 4.47 5.16 5.64
N LEU A 6 3.69 4.37 4.89
CA LEU A 6 2.80 4.89 3.84
C LEU A 6 1.72 5.82 4.41
N GLN A 7 1.09 5.40 5.50
CA GLN A 7 0.09 6.21 6.19
C GLN A 7 0.68 7.57 6.61
N THR A 8 1.89 7.53 7.19
CA THR A 8 2.61 8.73 7.64
C THR A 8 2.97 9.64 6.48
N ALA A 9 3.45 9.08 5.37
CA ALA A 9 3.82 9.84 4.17
C ALA A 9 2.62 10.57 3.54
N LEU A 10 1.41 10.02 3.68
CA LEU A 10 0.16 10.65 3.24
C LEU A 10 -0.42 11.64 4.26
N GLY A 11 0.19 11.80 5.44
CA GLY A 11 -0.33 12.67 6.51
C GLY A 11 -1.64 12.17 7.14
N LEU A 12 -1.98 10.88 6.98
CA LEU A 12 -3.24 10.32 7.46
C LEU A 12 -3.12 9.84 8.92
N LYS A 13 -4.04 10.26 9.77
CA LYS A 13 -4.00 9.91 11.21
C LYS A 13 -4.68 8.59 11.53
N ASP A 14 -5.79 8.29 10.87
CA ASP A 14 -6.59 7.10 11.18
C ASP A 14 -6.15 5.87 10.37
N ARG A 15 -5.74 4.83 11.09
CA ARG A 15 -5.27 3.57 10.51
C ARG A 15 -6.38 2.86 9.74
N LYS A 16 -7.61 2.86 10.26
CA LYS A 16 -8.73 2.13 9.64
C LYS A 16 -9.10 2.78 8.31
N SER A 17 -9.26 4.09 8.30
CA SER A 17 -9.52 4.91 7.11
C SER A 17 -8.41 4.75 6.08
N PHE A 18 -7.13 4.84 6.48
CA PHE A 18 -6.03 4.59 5.55
C PHE A 18 -6.13 3.20 4.90
N ARG A 19 -6.38 2.17 5.70
CA ARG A 19 -6.46 0.80 5.18
C ARG A 19 -7.65 0.60 4.24
N GLU A 20 -8.84 1.04 4.63
CA GLU A 20 -10.07 0.77 3.89
C GLU A 20 -10.27 1.68 2.68
N LEU A 21 -9.84 2.95 2.76
CA LEU A 21 -10.09 3.94 1.71
C LEU A 21 -8.92 4.11 0.73
N TYR A 22 -7.71 3.69 1.10
CA TYR A 22 -6.51 3.90 0.27
C TYR A 22 -5.80 2.59 -0.04
N LEU A 23 -5.30 1.89 0.99
CA LEU A 23 -4.43 0.73 0.77
C LEU A 23 -5.17 -0.46 0.13
N LYS A 24 -6.35 -0.83 0.64
CA LYS A 24 -7.14 -1.93 0.09
C LYS A 24 -7.62 -1.65 -1.34
N PRO A 25 -8.18 -0.48 -1.68
CA PRO A 25 -8.51 -0.15 -3.06
C PRO A 25 -7.31 -0.24 -4.00
N ALA A 26 -6.17 0.34 -3.61
CA ALA A 26 -4.96 0.30 -4.43
C ALA A 26 -4.41 -1.14 -4.64
N LEU A 27 -4.53 -2.01 -3.64
CA LEU A 27 -4.22 -3.44 -3.78
C LEU A 27 -5.23 -4.15 -4.70
N GLY A 28 -6.52 -3.88 -4.53
CA GLY A 28 -7.60 -4.48 -5.33
C GLY A 28 -7.53 -4.09 -6.81
N GLU A 29 -7.08 -2.88 -7.11
CA GLU A 29 -6.84 -2.40 -8.47
C GLU A 29 -5.47 -2.80 -9.03
N GLY A 30 -4.63 -3.43 -8.21
CA GLY A 30 -3.27 -3.84 -8.61
C GLY A 30 -2.33 -2.68 -8.89
N LEU A 31 -2.53 -1.51 -8.26
CA LEU A 31 -1.62 -0.36 -8.33
C LEU A 31 -0.42 -0.52 -7.40
N VAL A 32 -0.65 -1.18 -6.26
CA VAL A 32 0.39 -1.58 -5.32
C VAL A 32 0.30 -3.07 -5.04
N GLU A 33 1.39 -3.65 -4.57
CA GLU A 33 1.46 -5.06 -4.19
C GLU A 33 2.20 -5.26 -2.86
N MET A 34 1.94 -6.40 -2.22
CA MET A 34 2.68 -6.86 -1.04
C MET A 34 4.02 -7.46 -1.45
N THR A 35 5.09 -7.16 -0.71
CA THR A 35 6.40 -7.80 -0.97
C THR A 35 6.49 -9.21 -0.37
N LEU A 36 5.63 -9.55 0.59
CA LEU A 36 5.54 -10.87 1.21
C LEU A 36 4.09 -11.40 1.15
N PRO A 37 3.58 -11.78 -0.03
CA PRO A 37 2.19 -12.22 -0.19
C PRO A 37 1.85 -13.47 0.63
N ASP A 38 2.79 -14.42 0.77
CA ASP A 38 2.57 -15.66 1.52
C ASP A 38 2.55 -15.46 3.04
N LYS A 39 3.00 -14.29 3.52
CA LYS A 39 3.07 -13.93 4.93
C LYS A 39 2.43 -12.55 5.14
N PRO A 40 1.11 -12.41 4.89
CA PRO A 40 0.46 -11.10 4.82
C PRO A 40 0.52 -10.34 6.16
N ASN A 41 0.55 -11.06 7.28
CA ASN A 41 0.63 -10.50 8.63
C ASN A 41 2.06 -10.36 9.17
N SER A 42 3.09 -10.57 8.33
CA SER A 42 4.49 -10.43 8.75
C SER A 42 4.78 -9.01 9.24
N ARG A 43 5.54 -8.89 10.35
CA ARG A 43 6.10 -7.60 10.79
C ARG A 43 6.98 -6.93 9.75
N ASN A 44 7.54 -7.73 8.83
CA ASN A 44 8.39 -7.26 7.73
C ASN A 44 7.59 -7.00 6.44
N GLN A 45 6.26 -7.05 6.47
CA GLN A 45 5.44 -6.76 5.30
C GLN A 45 5.68 -5.32 4.84
N LYS A 46 5.89 -5.17 3.53
CA LYS A 46 6.02 -3.89 2.85
C LYS A 46 5.17 -3.89 1.59
N TYR A 47 4.96 -2.70 1.07
CA TYR A 47 4.26 -2.47 -0.18
C TYR A 47 5.13 -1.67 -1.14
N ARG A 48 4.92 -1.88 -2.43
CA ARG A 48 5.56 -1.17 -3.54
C ARG A 48 4.56 -0.98 -4.67
N LEU A 49 4.83 -0.03 -5.56
CA LEU A 49 4.08 0.11 -6.81
C LEU A 49 4.30 -1.11 -7.70
N THR A 50 3.24 -1.56 -8.36
CA THR A 50 3.34 -2.46 -9.51
C THR A 50 3.76 -1.66 -10.76
N GLU A 51 3.98 -2.35 -11.88
CA GLU A 51 4.18 -1.67 -13.17
C GLU A 51 2.98 -0.77 -13.52
N LYS A 52 1.76 -1.26 -13.32
CA LYS A 52 0.52 -0.48 -13.51
C LYS A 52 0.51 0.77 -12.61
N GLY A 53 0.91 0.62 -11.35
CA GLY A 53 0.99 1.74 -10.42
C GLY A 53 2.04 2.77 -10.82
N GLN A 54 3.19 2.35 -11.32
CA GLN A 54 4.22 3.26 -11.82
C GLN A 54 3.72 4.07 -13.02
N LEU A 55 3.08 3.41 -13.99
CA LEU A 55 2.46 4.09 -15.13
C LEU A 55 1.38 5.10 -14.69
N ALA A 56 0.61 4.80 -13.66
CA ALA A 56 -0.43 5.70 -13.17
C ALA A 56 0.12 6.97 -12.47
N VAL A 57 1.36 6.94 -11.96
CA VAL A 57 1.96 8.05 -11.20
C VAL A 57 2.83 8.95 -12.07
N TYR A 58 3.48 8.40 -13.09
CA TYR A 58 4.48 9.11 -13.90
C TYR A 58 3.98 9.56 -15.28
N ASN A 59 2.68 9.43 -15.56
CA ASN A 59 2.00 10.02 -16.71
C ASN A 59 1.19 11.25 -16.28
#